data_AF-A0A2G6PY95-F1
#
_entry.id   AF-A0A2G6PY95-F1
#
_cell.length_a   1.000
_cell.length_b   1.000
_cell.length_c   1.000
_cell.angle_alpha   90.00
_cell.angle_beta   90.00
_cell.angle_gamma   90.00
#
_symmetry.space_group_name_H-M   'P 1'
#
loop_
_entity.id
_entity.type
_entity.pdbx_description
1 polymer ?
#
loop_
_entity_poly.entity_id
_entity_poly.type
_entity_poly.pdbx_seq_one_letter_code
_entity_poly.pdbx_strand_id
1 'polypeptide(L)'
;MIGCYSSIWLEMYDDPGEKKTVKKYIVDGLLIVFSVLFALAINKIAENYQTKKKKSIALACIQKELQRSSDTLQAWRSKHAEAEKVLTSLIEGKNDGLKSRLIKDHYLDFSLLTNGSSLADNMMTSTAWETAKSTGIIAEFDFETTQKLTDAYLLQKLIIDETMVKILNYYLNPESHKRGNIDITLVQLRFRELIGQEKSMEYLYESALTRMK
;
A
#
# COMPACT_ATOMS: atom_id res chain seq x y z
N MET A 1 74.37 -3.70 -18.73
CA MET A 1 73.81 -2.75 -17.75
C MET A 1 73.79 -3.46 -16.41
N ILE A 2 74.63 -2.99 -15.49
CA ILE A 2 74.94 -3.59 -14.18
C ILE A 2 74.00 -3.00 -13.13
N GLY A 3 73.62 -3.81 -12.14
CA GLY A 3 73.23 -3.36 -10.80
C GLY A 3 71.90 -3.95 -10.35
N CYS A 4 71.73 -4.49 -9.14
CA CYS A 4 72.66 -4.77 -8.04
C CYS A 4 71.89 -5.71 -7.10
N TYR A 5 72.53 -6.79 -6.64
CA TYR A 5 72.05 -7.60 -5.53
C TYR A 5 72.08 -6.76 -4.23
N SER A 6 71.01 -6.80 -3.44
CA SER A 6 71.09 -6.54 -2.00
C SER A 6 70.16 -7.49 -1.26
N SER A 7 70.77 -8.61 -0.91
CA SER A 7 70.38 -9.55 0.12
C SER A 7 70.37 -8.87 1.48
N ILE A 8 69.20 -8.81 2.13
CA ILE A 8 69.07 -8.49 3.56
C ILE A 8 68.10 -9.50 4.18
N TRP A 9 68.70 -10.52 4.79
CA TRP A 9 68.28 -11.21 6.01
C TRP A 9 66.88 -11.85 6.06
N LEU A 10 66.80 -13.06 5.51
CA LEU A 10 66.00 -14.14 6.11
C LEU A 10 66.74 -14.59 7.38
N GLU A 11 66.53 -13.87 8.48
CA GLU A 11 66.92 -14.34 9.80
C GLU A 11 65.89 -15.39 10.22
N MET A 12 66.19 -16.62 9.82
CA MET A 12 65.52 -17.84 10.25
C MET A 12 65.79 -17.99 11.76
N TYR A 13 64.88 -17.46 12.57
CA TYR A 13 64.86 -17.68 14.01
C TYR A 13 64.45 -19.14 14.25
N ASP A 14 65.45 -20.01 14.30
CA ASP A 14 65.34 -21.40 14.75
C ASP A 14 65.14 -21.38 16.27
N ASP A 15 63.88 -21.38 16.71
CA ASP A 15 63.50 -21.48 18.12
C ASP A 15 63.62 -22.95 18.58
N PRO A 16 64.52 -23.28 19.52
CA PRO A 16 64.80 -24.65 19.90
C PRO A 16 63.66 -25.22 20.75
N GLY A 17 62.80 -26.01 20.12
CA GLY A 17 62.19 -27.17 20.76
C GLY A 17 61.26 -26.93 21.95
N GLU A 18 60.42 -25.91 21.94
CA GLU A 18 59.22 -25.94 22.78
C GLU A 18 58.31 -27.06 22.24
N LYS A 19 58.14 -28.16 23.00
CA LYS A 19 57.14 -29.20 22.67
C LYS A 19 55.75 -28.56 22.71
N LYS A 20 55.31 -27.96 21.61
CA LYS A 20 53.97 -27.41 21.45
C LYS A 20 53.00 -28.57 21.63
N THR A 21 52.42 -28.63 22.82
CA THR A 21 51.46 -29.66 23.22
C THR A 21 50.26 -29.60 22.29
N VAL A 22 49.71 -30.75 21.92
CA VAL A 22 48.47 -30.89 21.10
C VAL A 22 47.35 -29.95 21.61
N LYS A 23 47.35 -29.67 22.92
CA LYS A 23 46.48 -28.69 23.59
C LYS A 23 46.55 -27.28 23.00
N LYS A 24 47.73 -26.78 22.61
CA LYS A 24 47.92 -25.45 22.02
C LYS A 24 47.22 -25.35 20.65
N TYR A 25 47.41 -26.35 19.80
CA TYR A 25 46.74 -26.40 18.49
C TYR A 25 45.21 -26.49 18.58
N ILE A 26 44.68 -27.20 19.59
CA ILE A 26 43.24 -27.26 19.85
C ILE A 26 42.69 -25.89 20.27
N VAL A 27 43.40 -25.19 21.17
CA VAL A 27 42.99 -23.85 21.63
C VAL A 27 43.06 -22.84 20.48
N ASP A 28 44.14 -22.86 19.69
CA ASP A 28 44.30 -21.97 18.53
C ASP A 28 43.21 -22.22 17.48
N GLY A 29 42.90 -23.49 17.19
CA GLY A 29 41.80 -23.85 16.27
C GLY A 29 40.42 -23.43 16.78
N LEU A 30 40.13 -23.64 18.08
CA LEU A 30 38.90 -23.19 18.71
C LEU A 30 38.76 -21.66 18.65
N LEU A 31 39.86 -20.94 18.88
CA LEU A 31 39.89 -19.48 18.89
C LEU A 31 39.60 -18.91 17.50
N ILE A 32 40.16 -19.52 16.44
CA ILE A 32 39.84 -19.16 15.05
C ILE A 32 38.35 -19.36 14.75
N VAL A 33 37.79 -20.53 15.08
CA VAL A 33 36.36 -20.83 14.86
C VAL A 33 35.49 -19.84 15.64
N PHE A 34 35.84 -19.54 16.88
CA PHE A 34 35.13 -18.57 17.71
C PHE A 34 35.16 -17.16 17.11
N SER A 35 36.32 -16.68 16.63
CA SER A 35 36.43 -15.37 15.99
C SER A 35 35.56 -15.25 14.75
N VAL A 36 35.51 -16.28 13.91
CA VAL A 36 34.65 -16.30 12.71
C VAL A 36 33.17 -16.29 13.10
N LEU A 37 32.76 -17.13 14.05
CA LEU A 37 31.38 -17.15 14.55
C LEU A 37 30.99 -15.81 15.18
N PHE A 38 31.90 -15.18 15.92
CA PHE A 38 31.69 -13.89 16.53
C PHE A 38 31.48 -12.79 15.47
N ALA A 39 32.32 -12.77 14.43
CA ALA A 39 32.16 -11.82 13.32
C ALA A 39 30.80 -12.00 12.61
N LEU A 40 30.39 -13.24 12.34
CA LEU A 40 29.08 -13.54 11.76
C LEU A 40 27.93 -13.11 12.68
N ALA A 41 28.07 -13.32 14.00
CA ALA A 41 27.08 -12.91 14.98
C ALA A 41 26.88 -11.39 15.00
N ILE A 42 27.96 -10.61 15.03
CA ILE A 42 27.88 -9.14 14.99
C ILE A 42 27.21 -8.65 13.70
N ASN A 43 27.58 -9.23 12.56
CA ASN A 43 26.96 -8.89 11.28
C ASN A 43 25.45 -9.19 11.29
N LYS A 44 25.05 -10.34 11.84
CA LYS A 44 23.63 -10.71 11.93
C LYS A 44 22.85 -9.80 12.88
N ILE A 45 23.44 -9.39 13.99
CA ILE A 45 22.82 -8.45 14.94
C ILE A 45 22.59 -7.09 14.26
N ALA A 46 23.60 -6.56 13.57
CA ALA A 46 23.50 -5.29 12.85
C ALA A 46 22.46 -5.33 11.74
N GLU A 47 22.44 -6.41 10.94
CA GLU A 47 21.46 -6.65 9.88
C GLU A 47 20.03 -6.72 10.44
N ASN A 48 19.82 -7.49 11.52
CA ASN A 48 18.53 -7.60 12.17
C ASN A 48 18.04 -6.25 12.73
N TYR A 49 18.94 -5.44 13.28
CA TYR A 49 18.60 -4.10 13.76
C TYR A 49 18.13 -3.18 12.63
N GLN A 50 18.87 -3.14 11.51
CA GLN A 50 18.48 -2.34 10.35
C GLN A 50 17.15 -2.81 9.76
N THR A 51 16.94 -4.12 9.70
CA THR A 51 15.71 -4.74 9.18
C THR A 51 14.49 -4.37 10.04
N LYS A 52 14.61 -4.47 11.37
CA LYS A 52 13.56 -4.01 12.30
C LYS A 52 13.24 -2.53 12.14
N LYS A 53 14.26 -1.68 11.96
CA LYS A 53 14.07 -0.24 11.71
C LYS A 53 13.31 0.00 10.42
N LYS A 54 13.69 -0.67 9.31
CA LYS A 54 12.99 -0.57 8.02
C LYS A 54 11.54 -1.03 8.12
N LYS A 55 11.28 -2.14 8.81
CA LYS A 55 9.92 -2.64 9.08
C LYS A 55 9.08 -1.58 9.79
N SER A 56 9.59 -1.00 10.88
CA SER A 56 8.87 0.02 11.64
C SER A 56 8.55 1.25 10.81
N ILE A 57 9.49 1.72 9.99
CA ILE A 57 9.28 2.85 9.07
C ILE A 57 8.21 2.51 8.03
N ALA A 58 8.28 1.32 7.43
CA ALA A 58 7.32 0.88 6.43
C ALA A 58 5.89 0.81 7.01
N LEU A 59 5.72 0.22 8.19
CA LEU A 59 4.42 0.17 8.87
C LEU A 59 3.89 1.57 9.21
N ALA A 60 4.74 2.48 9.69
CA ALA A 60 4.32 3.86 9.98
C ALA A 60 3.88 4.61 8.71
N CYS A 61 4.58 4.42 7.59
CA CYS A 61 4.20 5.01 6.30
C CYS A 61 2.87 4.44 5.80
N ILE A 62 2.69 3.12 5.87
CA ILE A 62 1.44 2.44 5.47
C ILE A 62 0.28 2.88 6.36
N GLN A 63 0.48 2.98 7.67
CA GLN A 63 -0.53 3.44 8.61
C GLN A 63 -1.00 4.87 8.27
N LYS A 64 -0.05 5.77 7.98
CA LYS A 64 -0.36 7.15 7.59
C LYS A 64 -1.10 7.21 6.24
N GLU A 65 -0.71 6.37 5.28
CA GLU A 65 -1.38 6.23 3.99
C GLU A 65 -2.83 5.74 4.15
N LEU A 66 -3.05 4.71 4.97
CA LEU A 66 -4.39 4.19 5.26
C LEU A 66 -5.26 5.18 6.04
N GLN A 67 -4.71 5.93 6.99
CA GLN A 67 -5.46 6.98 7.70
C GLN A 67 -5.94 8.06 6.74
N ARG A 68 -5.04 8.60 5.91
CA ARG A 68 -5.41 9.59 4.89
C ARG A 68 -6.44 9.04 3.90
N SER A 69 -6.31 7.78 3.52
CA SER A 69 -7.25 7.11 2.62
C SER A 69 -8.61 6.89 3.27
N SER A 70 -8.64 6.60 4.58
CA SER A 70 -9.87 6.50 5.38
C SER A 70 -10.60 7.85 5.45
N ASP A 71 -9.88 8.94 5.70
CA ASP A 71 -10.48 10.28 5.71
C ASP A 71 -11.07 10.64 4.34
N THR A 72 -10.35 10.30 3.27
CA THR A 72 -10.80 10.50 1.88
C THR A 72 -12.06 9.68 1.59
N LEU A 73 -12.07 8.40 1.99
CA LEU A 73 -13.20 7.49 1.83
C LEU A 73 -14.46 7.98 2.55
N GLN A 74 -14.33 8.48 3.76
CA GLN A 74 -15.47 9.04 4.50
C GLN A 74 -16.08 10.25 3.78
N ALA A 75 -15.23 11.13 3.23
CA ALA A 75 -15.69 12.26 2.44
C ALA A 75 -16.41 11.82 1.16
N TRP A 76 -15.86 10.84 0.43
CA TRP A 76 -16.49 10.27 -0.77
C TRP A 76 -17.84 9.65 -0.48
N ARG A 77 -17.92 8.78 0.54
CA ARG A 77 -19.14 8.08 0.92
C ARG A 77 -20.27 9.03 1.26
N SER A 78 -19.98 10.12 1.97
CA SER A 78 -20.99 11.15 2.28
C SER A 78 -21.58 11.75 1.00
N LYS A 79 -20.72 12.14 0.05
CA LYS A 79 -21.14 12.71 -1.24
C LYS A 79 -21.91 11.70 -2.09
N HIS A 80 -21.43 10.47 -2.20
CA HIS A 80 -22.09 9.43 -2.97
C HIS A 80 -23.45 9.04 -2.39
N ALA A 81 -23.58 9.03 -1.06
CA ALA A 81 -24.87 8.83 -0.40
C ALA A 81 -25.86 9.97 -0.65
N GLU A 82 -25.39 11.22 -0.77
CA GLU A 82 -26.25 12.34 -1.17
C GLU A 82 -26.73 12.18 -2.62
N ALA A 83 -25.83 11.84 -3.54
CA ALA A 83 -26.17 11.57 -4.94
C ALA A 83 -27.20 10.42 -5.08
N GLU A 84 -27.05 9.35 -4.30
CA GLU A 84 -28.02 8.25 -4.27
C GLU A 84 -29.40 8.71 -3.78
N LYS A 85 -29.47 9.57 -2.76
CA LYS A 85 -30.75 10.14 -2.26
C LYS A 85 -31.42 10.99 -3.32
N VAL A 86 -30.66 11.80 -4.05
CA VAL A 86 -31.18 12.62 -5.16
C VAL A 86 -31.79 11.70 -6.23
N LEU A 87 -31.07 10.64 -6.64
CA LEU A 87 -31.55 9.65 -7.60
C LEU A 87 -32.81 8.92 -7.11
N THR A 88 -32.85 8.52 -5.84
CA THR A 88 -34.03 7.90 -5.22
C THR A 88 -35.25 8.82 -5.30
N SER A 89 -35.09 10.10 -4.95
CA SER A 89 -36.19 11.08 -5.00
C SER A 89 -36.74 11.30 -6.42
N LEU A 90 -35.88 11.19 -7.43
CA LEU A 90 -36.25 11.31 -8.85
C LEU A 90 -37.04 10.09 -9.34
N ILE A 91 -36.60 8.89 -8.97
CA ILE A 91 -37.26 7.63 -9.34
C ILE A 91 -38.64 7.54 -8.68
N GLU A 92 -38.76 7.95 -7.42
CA GLU A 92 -40.02 7.90 -6.66
C GLU A 92 -41.01 9.02 -7.05
N GLY A 93 -40.65 9.92 -7.98
CA GLY A 93 -41.53 11.01 -8.42
C GLY A 93 -41.78 12.09 -7.37
N LYS A 94 -40.95 12.16 -6.33
CA LYS A 94 -41.09 13.14 -5.24
C LYS A 94 -40.55 14.54 -5.61
N ASN A 95 -39.91 14.68 -6.77
CA ASN A 95 -39.17 15.89 -7.16
C ASN A 95 -39.35 16.24 -8.66
N ASP A 96 -40.58 16.48 -9.08
CA ASP A 96 -40.95 16.76 -10.49
C ASP A 96 -40.23 17.98 -11.09
N GLY A 97 -39.91 18.98 -10.27
CA GLY A 97 -39.11 20.16 -10.66
C GLY A 97 -37.64 19.84 -10.97
N LEU A 98 -37.07 18.82 -10.32
CA LEU A 98 -35.71 18.36 -10.57
C LEU A 98 -35.69 17.40 -11.77
N LYS A 99 -36.69 16.52 -11.89
CA LYS A 99 -36.88 15.64 -13.06
C LYS A 99 -37.05 16.45 -14.36
N SER A 100 -37.79 17.55 -14.32
CA SER A 100 -37.94 18.46 -15.47
C SER A 100 -36.68 19.28 -15.80
N ARG A 101 -35.78 19.50 -14.83
CA ARG A 101 -34.46 20.14 -15.04
C ARG A 101 -33.38 19.14 -15.50
N LEU A 102 -33.36 17.93 -14.95
CA LEU A 102 -32.51 16.81 -15.39
C LEU A 102 -32.93 16.29 -16.76
N ILE A 103 -34.18 16.49 -17.18
CA ILE A 103 -34.69 16.12 -18.51
C ILE A 103 -35.08 17.42 -19.23
N LYS A 104 -34.18 18.40 -19.23
CA LYS A 104 -34.31 19.59 -20.09
C LYS A 104 -33.42 19.38 -21.31
N ASP A 105 -33.99 19.56 -22.50
CA ASP A 105 -33.23 19.57 -23.77
C ASP A 105 -32.44 18.29 -24.11
N HIS A 106 -32.95 17.13 -23.70
CA HIS A 106 -32.47 15.79 -24.10
C HIS A 106 -31.15 15.29 -23.46
N TYR A 107 -30.65 15.92 -22.40
CA TYR A 107 -29.46 15.46 -21.67
C TYR A 107 -29.68 15.37 -20.15
N LEU A 108 -29.06 14.38 -19.49
CA LEU A 108 -29.03 14.30 -18.03
C LEU A 108 -27.94 15.20 -17.48
N ASP A 109 -28.28 16.25 -16.73
CA ASP A 109 -27.25 17.02 -16.05
C ASP A 109 -26.80 16.31 -14.77
N PHE A 110 -25.81 15.42 -14.88
CA PHE A 110 -25.28 14.69 -13.72
C PHE A 110 -24.56 15.61 -12.72
N SER A 111 -24.19 16.83 -13.09
CA SER A 111 -23.63 17.79 -12.12
C SER A 111 -24.66 18.15 -11.03
N LEU A 112 -25.96 18.00 -11.32
CA LEU A 112 -27.03 18.17 -10.34
C LEU A 112 -27.07 17.03 -9.31
N LEU A 113 -26.49 15.86 -9.60
CA LEU A 113 -26.40 14.75 -8.63
C LEU A 113 -25.29 14.99 -7.61
N THR A 114 -24.25 15.72 -7.98
CA THR A 114 -23.08 15.98 -7.14
C THR A 114 -23.01 17.43 -6.67
N ASN A 115 -24.05 18.24 -6.90
CA ASN A 115 -24.06 19.68 -6.66
C ASN A 115 -22.83 20.39 -7.27
N GLY A 116 -22.41 19.98 -8.47
CA GLY A 116 -21.24 20.50 -9.18
C GLY A 116 -19.88 20.03 -8.63
N SER A 117 -19.86 19.14 -7.64
CA SER A 117 -18.63 18.59 -7.06
C SER A 117 -18.12 17.37 -7.84
N SER A 118 -16.81 17.12 -7.77
CA SER A 118 -16.22 15.89 -8.30
C SER A 118 -16.66 14.66 -7.49
N LEU A 119 -16.86 13.53 -8.17
CA LEU A 119 -17.03 12.20 -7.57
C LEU A 119 -15.78 11.76 -6.79
N ALA A 120 -14.60 12.19 -7.24
CA ALA A 120 -13.33 12.00 -6.55
C ALA A 120 -12.53 13.30 -6.59
N ASP A 121 -12.49 14.01 -5.47
CA ASP A 121 -11.73 15.26 -5.30
C ASP A 121 -10.33 15.06 -4.73
N ASN A 122 -10.05 13.92 -4.11
CA ASN A 122 -8.74 13.55 -3.56
C ASN A 122 -8.44 12.09 -3.90
N MET A 123 -7.24 11.79 -4.39
CA MET A 123 -6.87 10.40 -4.71
C MET A 123 -6.31 9.67 -3.48
N MET A 124 -6.81 8.45 -3.24
CA MET A 124 -6.17 7.50 -2.33
C MET A 124 -4.93 6.90 -3.00
N THR A 125 -3.81 6.84 -2.27
CA THR A 125 -2.55 6.29 -2.80
C THR A 125 -2.28 4.90 -2.25
N SER A 126 -1.41 4.15 -2.93
CA SER A 126 -0.87 2.87 -2.47
C SER A 126 0.66 2.85 -2.45
N THR A 127 1.28 4.03 -2.44
CA THR A 127 2.73 4.18 -2.64
C THR A 127 3.51 3.53 -1.51
N ALA A 128 3.08 3.69 -0.26
CA ALA A 128 3.77 3.09 0.88
C ALA A 128 3.68 1.56 0.81
N TRP A 129 2.51 1.03 0.46
CA TRP A 129 2.29 -0.41 0.28
C TRP A 129 3.10 -1.01 -0.89
N GLU A 130 3.08 -0.37 -2.05
CA GLU A 130 3.85 -0.82 -3.22
C GLU A 130 5.37 -0.71 -2.98
N THR A 131 5.82 0.32 -2.26
CA THR A 131 7.22 0.44 -1.86
C THR A 131 7.62 -0.69 -0.90
N ALA A 132 6.76 -1.02 0.06
CA ALA A 132 7.03 -2.14 0.97
C ALA A 132 7.12 -3.49 0.24
N LYS A 133 6.27 -3.72 -0.77
CA LYS A 133 6.36 -4.90 -1.65
C LYS A 133 7.67 -4.92 -2.44
N SER A 134 7.98 -3.84 -3.16
CA SER A 134 9.16 -3.79 -4.03
C SER A 134 10.49 -3.89 -3.28
N THR A 135 10.55 -3.40 -2.04
CA THR A 135 11.75 -3.49 -1.19
C THR A 135 11.88 -4.83 -0.46
N GLY A 136 10.87 -5.71 -0.55
CA GLY A 136 10.85 -7.01 0.13
C GLY A 136 10.63 -6.95 1.65
N ILE A 137 10.44 -5.76 2.23
CA ILE A 137 10.29 -5.61 3.69
C ILE A 137 9.01 -6.26 4.24
N ILE A 138 8.04 -6.56 3.37
CA ILE A 138 6.82 -7.30 3.73
C ILE A 138 7.12 -8.71 4.26
N ALA A 139 8.24 -9.33 3.86
CA ALA A 139 8.64 -10.62 4.41
C ALA A 139 8.88 -10.58 5.94
N GLU A 140 9.11 -9.38 6.49
CA GLU A 140 9.29 -9.15 7.93
C GLU A 140 7.96 -8.89 8.66
N PHE A 141 6.86 -8.71 7.93
CA PHE A 141 5.55 -8.49 8.51
C PHE A 141 4.98 -9.83 8.97
N ASP A 142 4.16 -9.81 10.01
CA ASP A 142 3.42 -11.03 10.35
C ASP A 142 2.36 -11.32 9.28
N PHE A 143 1.97 -12.59 9.18
CA PHE A 143 1.05 -13.07 8.17
C PHE A 143 -0.29 -12.33 8.20
N GLU A 144 -0.86 -12.11 9.39
CA GLU A 144 -2.16 -11.47 9.54
C GLU A 144 -2.11 -9.99 9.11
N THR A 145 -1.08 -9.24 9.51
CA THR A 145 -0.86 -7.87 9.03
C THR A 145 -0.77 -7.83 7.50
N THR A 146 0.00 -8.75 6.91
CA THR A 146 0.15 -8.83 5.45
C THR A 146 -1.18 -9.11 4.75
N GLN A 147 -1.97 -10.05 5.29
CA GLN A 147 -3.30 -10.39 4.76
C GLN A 147 -4.25 -9.19 4.82
N LYS A 148 -4.37 -8.54 5.98
CA LYS A 148 -5.28 -7.39 6.17
C LYS A 148 -4.94 -6.21 5.26
N LEU A 149 -3.64 -5.92 5.10
CA LEU A 149 -3.19 -4.89 4.17
C LEU A 149 -3.49 -5.27 2.72
N THR A 150 -3.25 -6.54 2.35
CA THR A 150 -3.54 -7.02 1.00
C THR A 150 -5.02 -6.90 0.69
N ASP A 151 -5.91 -7.32 1.59
CA ASP A 151 -7.36 -7.22 1.41
C ASP A 151 -7.80 -5.76 1.21
N ALA A 152 -7.30 -4.86 2.07
CA ALA A 152 -7.60 -3.43 2.00
C ALA A 152 -7.19 -2.81 0.65
N TYR A 153 -5.93 -3.00 0.23
CA TYR A 153 -5.43 -2.42 -1.02
C TYR A 153 -6.00 -3.07 -2.27
N LEU A 154 -6.36 -4.36 -2.23
CA LEU A 154 -7.06 -5.02 -3.33
C LEU A 154 -8.45 -4.44 -3.54
N LEU A 155 -9.22 -4.24 -2.46
CA LEU A 155 -10.53 -3.62 -2.56
C LEU A 155 -10.44 -2.16 -2.99
N GLN A 156 -9.49 -1.39 -2.46
CA GLN A 156 -9.22 -0.01 -2.91
C GLN A 156 -8.98 0.04 -4.42
N LYS A 157 -8.13 -0.85 -4.92
CA LYS A 157 -7.84 -0.94 -6.35
C LYS A 157 -9.09 -1.30 -7.16
N LEU A 158 -9.85 -2.30 -6.72
CA LEU A 158 -11.09 -2.71 -7.40
C LEU A 158 -12.09 -1.54 -7.49
N ILE A 159 -12.30 -0.81 -6.40
CA ILE A 159 -13.23 0.33 -6.36
C ILE A 159 -12.79 1.42 -7.33
N ILE A 160 -11.50 1.81 -7.29
CA ILE A 160 -10.97 2.89 -8.11
C ILE A 160 -10.94 2.50 -9.59
N ASP A 161 -10.29 1.38 -9.92
CA ASP A 161 -9.99 1.01 -11.30
C ASP A 161 -11.21 0.45 -12.05
N GLU A 162 -12.14 -0.20 -11.35
CA GLU A 162 -13.31 -0.82 -11.97
C GLU A 162 -14.58 -0.02 -11.74
N THR A 163 -15.02 0.14 -10.49
CA THR A 163 -16.34 0.70 -10.18
C THR A 163 -16.42 2.19 -10.50
N MET A 164 -15.47 2.98 -9.96
CA MET A 164 -15.43 4.42 -10.15
C MET A 164 -15.17 4.80 -11.60
N VAL A 165 -14.20 4.16 -12.26
CA VAL A 165 -13.94 4.40 -13.69
C VAL A 165 -15.17 4.08 -14.55
N LYS A 166 -15.92 3.00 -14.27
CA LYS A 166 -17.16 2.69 -15.01
C LYS A 166 -18.26 3.72 -14.78
N ILE A 167 -18.37 4.27 -13.56
CA ILE A 167 -19.31 5.35 -13.25
C ILE A 167 -18.89 6.63 -13.95
N LEU A 168 -17.60 6.99 -13.88
CA LEU A 168 -17.04 8.17 -14.55
C LEU A 168 -17.16 8.10 -16.07
N ASN A 169 -16.88 6.94 -16.67
CA ASN A 169 -17.06 6.74 -18.12
C ASN A 169 -18.51 6.90 -18.54
N TYR A 170 -19.45 6.42 -17.73
CA TYR A 170 -20.87 6.65 -17.98
C TYR A 170 -21.23 8.14 -17.82
N TYR A 171 -20.70 8.80 -16.79
CA TYR A 171 -20.90 10.22 -16.48
C TYR A 171 -20.29 11.16 -17.54
N LEU A 172 -19.16 10.81 -18.14
CA LEU A 172 -18.43 11.67 -19.09
C LEU A 172 -18.78 11.37 -20.56
N ASN A 173 -19.41 10.23 -20.86
CA ASN A 173 -19.73 9.87 -22.24
C ASN A 173 -20.98 10.62 -22.75
N PRO A 174 -20.86 11.47 -23.80
CA PRO A 174 -21.99 12.22 -24.35
C PRO A 174 -23.16 11.32 -24.82
N GLU A 175 -22.87 10.10 -25.29
CA GLU A 175 -23.89 9.14 -25.75
C GLU A 175 -24.79 8.62 -24.62
N SER A 176 -24.23 8.52 -23.40
CA SER A 176 -24.97 8.13 -22.19
C SER A 176 -25.99 9.18 -21.77
N HIS A 177 -25.87 10.41 -22.27
CA HIS A 177 -26.77 11.52 -21.93
C HIS A 177 -27.98 11.60 -22.87
N LYS A 178 -28.03 10.82 -23.96
CA LYS A 178 -29.19 10.87 -24.86
C LYS A 178 -30.42 10.29 -24.16
N ARG A 179 -31.56 11.00 -24.25
CA ARG A 179 -32.85 10.69 -23.58
C ARG A 179 -33.33 9.22 -23.65
N GLY A 180 -32.95 8.46 -24.68
CA GLY A 180 -33.30 7.03 -24.82
C GLY A 180 -32.35 6.05 -24.13
N ASN A 181 -31.17 6.51 -23.70
CA ASN A 181 -30.09 5.68 -23.15
C ASN A 181 -29.89 5.88 -21.64
N ILE A 182 -30.54 6.87 -21.03
CA ILE A 182 -30.42 7.14 -19.61
C ILE A 182 -31.37 6.24 -18.82
N ASP A 183 -30.82 5.18 -18.25
CA ASP A 183 -31.50 4.38 -17.24
C ASP A 183 -31.14 4.90 -15.84
N ILE A 184 -32.00 5.78 -15.29
CA ILE A 184 -31.81 6.37 -13.95
C ILE A 184 -31.76 5.28 -12.86
N THR A 185 -32.49 4.18 -13.05
CA THR A 185 -32.46 3.04 -12.14
C THR A 185 -31.10 2.34 -12.18
N LEU A 186 -30.51 2.16 -13.37
CA LEU A 186 -29.16 1.61 -13.49
C LEU A 186 -28.11 2.52 -12.83
N VAL A 187 -28.24 3.83 -12.96
CA VAL A 187 -27.35 4.80 -12.28
C VAL A 187 -27.46 4.65 -10.77
N GLN A 188 -28.68 4.60 -10.23
CA GLN A 188 -28.91 4.40 -8.80
C GLN A 188 -28.29 3.09 -8.30
N LEU A 189 -28.46 1.99 -9.04
CA LEU A 189 -27.87 0.69 -8.69
C LEU A 189 -26.34 0.77 -8.60
N ARG A 190 -25.69 1.48 -9.54
CA ARG A 190 -24.22 1.67 -9.52
C ARG A 190 -23.75 2.47 -8.31
N PHE A 191 -24.47 3.53 -7.93
CA PHE A 191 -24.15 4.30 -6.72
C PHE A 191 -24.35 3.47 -5.44
N ARG A 192 -25.41 2.65 -5.37
CA ARG A 192 -25.62 1.73 -4.24
C ARG A 192 -24.50 0.71 -4.10
N GLU A 193 -24.07 0.12 -5.22
CA GLU A 193 -22.93 -0.80 -5.24
C GLU A 193 -21.65 -0.10 -4.76
N LEU A 194 -21.35 1.09 -5.29
CA LEU A 194 -20.20 1.89 -4.87
C LEU A 194 -20.21 2.16 -3.36
N ILE A 195 -21.33 2.64 -2.81
CA ILE A 195 -21.47 2.90 -1.36
C ILE A 195 -21.29 1.62 -0.54
N GLY A 196 -21.78 0.48 -1.04
CA GLY A 196 -21.60 -0.82 -0.40
C GLY A 196 -20.13 -1.26 -0.36
N GLN A 197 -19.41 -1.06 -1.46
CA GLN A 197 -17.97 -1.34 -1.54
C GLN A 197 -17.16 -0.39 -0.63
N GLU A 198 -17.50 0.90 -0.61
CA GLU A 198 -16.88 1.89 0.28
C GLU A 198 -17.03 1.52 1.75
N LYS A 199 -18.22 1.08 2.17
CA LYS A 199 -18.45 0.60 3.54
C LYS A 199 -17.62 -0.64 3.88
N SER A 200 -17.46 -1.54 2.92
CA SER A 200 -16.61 -2.72 3.09
C SER A 200 -15.13 -2.33 3.21
N MET A 201 -14.69 -1.35 2.43
CA MET A 201 -13.33 -0.81 2.49
C MET A 201 -13.03 -0.10 3.80
N GLU A 202 -13.99 0.63 4.37
CA GLU A 202 -13.87 1.24 5.70
C GLU A 202 -13.58 0.19 6.77
N TYR A 203 -14.33 -0.91 6.78
CA TYR A 203 -14.09 -2.04 7.69
C TYR A 203 -12.68 -2.63 7.52
N LEU A 204 -12.21 -2.80 6.27
CA LEU A 204 -10.88 -3.34 6.01
C LEU A 204 -9.77 -2.36 6.46
N TYR A 205 -9.94 -1.06 6.24
CA TYR A 205 -9.02 -0.04 6.73
C TYR A 205 -8.95 -0.03 8.25
N GLU A 206 -10.10 -0.04 8.94
CA GLU A 206 -10.13 -0.09 10.41
C GLU A 206 -9.49 -1.37 10.96
N SER A 207 -9.77 -2.51 10.32
CA SER A 207 -9.18 -3.79 10.71
C SER A 207 -7.66 -3.78 10.54
N ALA A 208 -7.15 -3.24 9.42
CA ALA A 208 -5.72 -3.12 9.17
C ALA A 208 -5.04 -2.13 10.14
N LEU A 209 -5.64 -0.96 10.35
CA LEU A 209 -5.12 0.07 11.25
C LEU A 209 -5.07 -0.41 12.70
N THR A 210 -6.07 -1.16 13.15
CA THR A 210 -6.10 -1.72 14.51
C THR A 210 -4.98 -2.74 14.73
N ARG A 211 -4.64 -3.54 13.71
CA ARG A 211 -3.59 -4.55 13.82
C ARG A 211 -2.18 -3.96 13.89
N MET A 212 -1.99 -2.77 13.31
CA MET A 212 -0.72 -2.05 13.26
C MET A 212 -0.46 -1.12 14.47
N LYS A 213 -1.47 -0.91 15.33
CA LYS A 213 -1.31 -0.21 16.62
C LYS A 213 -0.60 -1.10 17.63
#